data_AF-A0A178MEQ7-F1
#
_entry.id   AF-A0A178MEQ7-F1
#
_cell.length_a   1.000
_cell.length_b   1.000
_cell.length_c   1.000
_cell.angle_alpha   90.00
_cell.angle_beta   90.00
_cell.angle_gamma   90.00
#
_symmetry.space_group_name_H-M   'P 1'
#
loop_
_entity.id
_entity.type
_entity.pdbx_description
1 polymer ?
#
loop_
_entity_poly.entity_id
_entity_poly.type
_entity_poly.pdbx_seq_one_letter_code
_entity_poly.pdbx_strand_id
1 'polypeptide(L)'
;MGKIRSPLTAVADRNGETNTGLNTSSIALGAALKTLHFLSPQAKRDLVVAFLQGDIRCLGRRGDRMGGVLLDVEQVRKFQMDSRSAIFQSARSAAEVADLLQCSSLVVASLVHQGFLEALPGIAYLRVTEASCAIFGGMYVSANEVAKRHAVGVRRVLRVCAAVGIEMIAAERSGEHSEQRFIKRSDETAIPAEMLRRKNEAIIVRQRKEVGRVNSLEKLENYLFGLRKTGALLPRRAGLPNKVVIAKAAGVDRNLFYKKECIALLESFDAEDRNRASIEKRDDLAAFKRYLVEIRRQGILLPRMTGGRPNKCVIAEACGFHRNIFYSNPTVAAALEDFARTESASQP
;
A
#
# COMPACT_ATOMS: atom_id res chain seq x y z
N MET A 1 -58.36 -81.02 -11.54
CA MET A 1 -57.74 -82.37 -11.50
C MET A 1 -57.00 -82.55 -12.82
N GLY A 2 -55.78 -83.05 -12.94
CA GLY A 2 -54.82 -83.60 -12.00
C GLY A 2 -53.68 -84.22 -12.82
N LYS A 3 -52.46 -83.97 -12.37
CA LYS A 3 -51.17 -84.62 -12.70
C LYS A 3 -51.28 -86.07 -13.21
N ILE A 4 -50.46 -86.52 -14.16
CA ILE A 4 -49.21 -87.32 -14.03
C ILE A 4 -48.77 -87.66 -15.49
N ARG A 5 -47.49 -87.75 -15.94
CA ARG A 5 -46.15 -87.86 -15.33
C ARG A 5 -45.05 -87.20 -16.22
N SER A 6 -43.84 -87.03 -15.69
CA SER A 6 -42.54 -86.90 -16.41
C SER A 6 -41.90 -88.33 -16.55
N PRO A 7 -40.60 -88.59 -16.89
CA PRO A 7 -39.39 -87.72 -16.97
C PRO A 7 -38.38 -88.01 -18.12
N LEU A 8 -37.30 -87.20 -18.17
CA LEU A 8 -35.90 -87.47 -18.55
C LEU A 8 -35.24 -86.08 -18.83
N THR A 9 -34.07 -85.68 -18.33
CA THR A 9 -32.95 -86.45 -17.72
C THR A 9 -32.18 -85.61 -16.69
N ALA A 10 -31.67 -86.27 -15.64
CA ALA A 10 -30.53 -85.92 -14.76
C ALA A 10 -30.50 -84.62 -13.91
N VAL A 11 -29.97 -84.80 -12.70
CA VAL A 11 -29.64 -83.79 -11.67
C VAL A 11 -28.16 -83.97 -11.30
N ALA A 12 -27.46 -82.86 -11.03
CA ALA A 12 -26.12 -82.75 -10.41
C ALA A 12 -24.93 -83.26 -11.27
N ASP A 13 -23.76 -82.61 -11.30
CA ASP A 13 -22.95 -82.24 -10.12
C ASP A 13 -22.02 -81.01 -10.31
N ARG A 14 -21.80 -80.30 -9.20
CA ARG A 14 -20.53 -79.78 -8.61
C ARG A 14 -19.42 -79.12 -9.45
N ASN A 15 -19.07 -77.92 -8.95
CA ASN A 15 -17.72 -77.30 -8.83
C ASN A 15 -16.93 -76.91 -10.10
N GLY A 16 -16.55 -75.61 -10.14
CA GLY A 16 -15.76 -75.00 -11.21
C GLY A 16 -16.69 -74.42 -12.30
N GLU A 17 -16.55 -73.18 -12.75
CA GLU A 17 -15.36 -72.31 -12.70
C GLU A 17 -15.55 -71.06 -11.81
N THR A 18 -14.50 -70.72 -11.07
CA THR A 18 -14.36 -69.40 -10.44
C THR A 18 -14.22 -68.33 -11.52
N ASN A 19 -15.22 -67.46 -11.67
CA ASN A 19 -15.13 -66.27 -12.52
C ASN A 19 -14.07 -65.30 -11.96
N THR A 20 -12.82 -65.51 -12.37
CA THR A 20 -11.71 -64.57 -12.13
C THR A 20 -11.88 -63.33 -12.99
N GLY A 21 -11.93 -62.16 -12.35
CA GLY A 21 -11.75 -60.88 -13.03
C GLY A 21 -13.05 -60.13 -13.31
N LEU A 22 -13.67 -59.59 -12.25
CA LEU A 22 -14.11 -58.20 -12.18
C LEU A 22 -14.58 -57.91 -10.74
N ASN A 23 -13.81 -57.12 -10.00
CA ASN A 23 -14.28 -56.52 -8.74
C ASN A 23 -15.26 -55.39 -9.09
N THR A 24 -16.44 -55.72 -9.62
CA THR A 24 -17.49 -54.74 -9.98
C THR A 24 -18.10 -54.15 -8.72
N SER A 25 -17.38 -53.20 -8.13
CA SER A 25 -17.88 -52.35 -7.07
C SER A 25 -19.15 -51.65 -7.59
N SER A 26 -20.26 -51.86 -6.89
CA SER A 26 -21.57 -51.36 -7.28
C SER A 26 -22.09 -50.39 -6.24
N ILE A 27 -22.81 -49.36 -6.68
CA ILE A 27 -23.37 -48.32 -5.81
C ILE A 27 -24.87 -48.16 -6.10
N ALA A 28 -25.66 -48.14 -5.04
CA ALA A 28 -27.08 -47.85 -5.17
C ALA A 28 -27.28 -46.39 -5.63
N LEU A 29 -28.15 -46.14 -6.62
CA LEU A 29 -28.42 -44.79 -7.16
C LEU A 29 -28.75 -43.78 -6.04
N GLY A 30 -29.55 -44.19 -5.05
CA GLY A 30 -29.91 -43.35 -3.91
C GLY A 30 -28.75 -43.10 -2.93
N ALA A 31 -27.72 -43.95 -2.93
CA ALA A 31 -26.46 -43.69 -2.24
C ALA A 31 -25.58 -42.75 -3.08
N ALA A 32 -25.39 -43.02 -4.38
CA ALA A 32 -24.59 -42.20 -5.29
C ALA A 32 -25.02 -40.72 -5.26
N LEU A 33 -26.34 -40.44 -5.35
CA LEU A 33 -26.88 -39.08 -5.30
C LEU A 33 -26.71 -38.36 -3.95
N LYS A 34 -26.39 -39.09 -2.87
CA LYS A 34 -26.15 -38.57 -1.51
C LYS A 34 -24.67 -38.46 -1.17
N THR A 35 -23.87 -39.47 -1.50
CA THR A 35 -22.47 -39.60 -1.08
C THR A 35 -21.48 -39.05 -2.11
N LEU A 36 -21.81 -39.09 -3.40
CA LEU A 36 -20.97 -38.50 -4.43
C LEU A 36 -21.28 -37.00 -4.56
N HIS A 37 -20.22 -36.21 -4.48
CA HIS A 37 -20.31 -34.76 -4.54
C HIS A 37 -20.46 -34.27 -5.99
N PHE A 38 -21.70 -34.25 -6.47
CA PHE A 38 -22.10 -33.58 -7.71
C PHE A 38 -22.22 -32.07 -7.48
N LEU A 39 -21.59 -31.27 -8.36
CA LEU A 39 -21.45 -29.81 -8.20
C LEU A 39 -22.75 -29.01 -8.44
N SER A 40 -23.79 -29.63 -8.99
CA SER A 40 -25.08 -28.96 -9.19
C SER A 40 -26.25 -29.95 -9.04
N PRO A 41 -27.47 -29.46 -8.73
CA PRO A 41 -28.68 -30.27 -8.81
C PRO A 41 -28.97 -30.77 -10.23
N GLN A 42 -28.49 -30.07 -11.26
CA GLN A 42 -28.66 -30.47 -12.65
C GLN A 42 -27.81 -31.71 -12.97
N ALA A 43 -26.53 -31.74 -12.60
CA ALA A 43 -25.68 -32.92 -12.79
C ALA A 43 -26.22 -34.19 -12.10
N LYS A 44 -26.99 -34.03 -11.01
CA LYS A 44 -27.72 -35.13 -10.37
C LYS A 44 -28.92 -35.64 -11.18
N ARG A 45 -29.60 -34.77 -11.92
CA ARG A 45 -30.65 -35.15 -12.89
C ARG A 45 -30.01 -35.81 -14.12
N ASP A 46 -28.93 -35.23 -14.63
CA ASP A 46 -28.24 -35.72 -15.81
C ASP A 46 -27.68 -37.14 -15.59
N LEU A 47 -27.23 -37.48 -14.36
CA LEU A 47 -26.89 -38.85 -13.97
C LEU A 47 -28.08 -39.82 -14.10
N VAL A 48 -29.28 -39.40 -13.69
CA VAL A 48 -30.50 -40.21 -13.80
C VAL A 48 -30.90 -40.36 -15.27
N VAL A 49 -30.73 -39.31 -16.08
CA VAL A 49 -30.99 -39.33 -17.52
C VAL A 49 -30.02 -40.29 -18.24
N ALA A 50 -28.71 -40.21 -17.98
CA ALA A 50 -27.70 -41.12 -18.52
C ALA A 50 -27.94 -42.59 -18.13
N PHE A 51 -28.41 -42.84 -16.89
CA PHE A 51 -28.87 -44.17 -16.49
C PHE A 51 -30.09 -44.64 -17.30
N LEU A 52 -31.11 -43.80 -17.47
CA LEU A 52 -32.32 -44.14 -18.23
C LEU A 52 -32.05 -44.33 -19.74
N GLN A 53 -31.03 -43.65 -20.27
CA GLN A 53 -30.56 -43.79 -21.66
C GLN A 53 -29.68 -45.03 -21.88
N GLY A 54 -29.18 -45.66 -20.80
CA GLY A 54 -28.34 -46.85 -20.86
C GLY A 54 -26.83 -46.57 -20.89
N ASP A 55 -26.41 -45.30 -20.85
CA ASP A 55 -24.99 -44.88 -20.81
C ASP A 55 -24.29 -45.33 -19.52
N ILE A 56 -25.06 -45.53 -18.45
CA ILE A 56 -24.58 -46.08 -17.17
C ILE A 56 -25.23 -47.45 -16.93
N ARG A 57 -24.39 -48.48 -16.88
CA ARG A 57 -24.78 -49.87 -16.76
C ARG A 57 -25.47 -50.15 -15.42
N CYS A 58 -26.67 -50.70 -15.51
CA CYS A 58 -27.35 -51.35 -14.38
C CYS A 58 -26.71 -52.72 -14.10
N LEU A 59 -26.25 -52.92 -12.87
CA LEU A 59 -25.69 -54.20 -12.39
C LEU A 59 -26.73 -55.03 -11.60
N GLY A 60 -27.88 -54.44 -11.25
CA GLY A 60 -28.95 -55.11 -10.54
C GLY A 60 -29.83 -54.15 -9.74
N ARG A 61 -30.62 -54.67 -8.81
CA ARG A 61 -31.52 -53.88 -7.95
C ARG A 61 -31.61 -54.49 -6.55
N ARG A 62 -31.61 -53.63 -5.53
CA ARG A 62 -31.81 -53.98 -4.12
C ARG A 62 -33.11 -53.35 -3.61
N GLY A 63 -34.18 -54.14 -3.61
CA GLY A 63 -35.52 -53.74 -3.16
C GLY A 63 -36.31 -52.87 -4.13
N ASP A 64 -37.54 -52.53 -3.75
CA ASP A 64 -38.56 -52.11 -4.71
C ASP A 64 -38.56 -50.62 -5.06
N ARG A 65 -37.61 -49.82 -4.55
CA ARG A 65 -37.52 -48.37 -4.81
C ARG A 65 -36.43 -48.04 -5.83
N MET A 66 -36.64 -46.98 -6.63
CA MET A 66 -35.65 -46.47 -7.62
C MET A 66 -34.26 -46.20 -7.01
N GLY A 67 -34.20 -45.72 -5.76
CA GLY A 67 -32.93 -45.51 -5.06
C GLY A 67 -32.10 -46.78 -4.80
N GLY A 68 -32.69 -47.97 -4.97
CA GLY A 68 -32.04 -49.27 -4.82
C GLY A 68 -31.45 -49.87 -6.11
N VAL A 69 -31.57 -49.20 -7.26
CA VAL A 69 -30.89 -49.61 -8.50
C VAL A 69 -29.37 -49.58 -8.29
N LEU A 70 -28.68 -50.67 -8.62
CA LEU A 70 -27.23 -50.81 -8.48
C LEU A 70 -26.57 -50.41 -9.80
N LEU A 71 -25.75 -49.37 -9.75
CA LEU A 71 -24.97 -48.85 -10.87
C LEU A 71 -23.51 -49.26 -10.74
N ASP A 72 -22.82 -49.33 -11.87
CA ASP A 72 -21.37 -49.47 -11.94
C ASP A 72 -20.67 -48.23 -11.33
N VAL A 73 -19.82 -48.45 -10.31
CA VAL A 73 -19.12 -47.36 -9.61
C VAL A 73 -18.13 -46.62 -10.51
N GLU A 74 -17.46 -47.31 -11.42
CA GLU A 74 -16.43 -46.70 -12.28
C GLU A 74 -17.09 -45.78 -13.29
N GLN A 75 -18.19 -46.23 -13.91
CA GLN A 75 -18.96 -45.40 -14.84
C GLN A 75 -19.60 -44.19 -14.14
N VAL A 76 -20.17 -44.36 -12.95
CA VAL A 76 -20.74 -43.23 -12.18
C VAL A 76 -19.65 -42.24 -11.74
N ARG A 77 -18.45 -42.71 -11.35
CA ARG A 77 -17.31 -41.85 -11.03
C ARG A 77 -16.77 -41.13 -12.25
N LYS A 78 -16.66 -41.81 -13.40
CA LYS A 78 -16.27 -41.19 -14.67
C LYS A 78 -17.25 -40.09 -15.06
N PHE A 79 -18.56 -40.37 -15.06
CA PHE A 79 -19.60 -39.37 -15.30
C PHE A 79 -19.50 -38.17 -14.35
N GLN A 80 -19.22 -38.40 -13.06
CA GLN A 80 -18.98 -37.33 -12.08
C GLN A 80 -17.74 -36.49 -12.45
N MET A 81 -16.64 -37.10 -12.87
CA MET A 81 -15.42 -36.38 -13.27
C MET A 81 -15.60 -35.60 -14.57
N ASP A 82 -16.28 -36.18 -15.56
CA ASP A 82 -16.57 -35.55 -16.86
C ASP A 82 -17.53 -34.35 -16.66
N SER A 83 -18.60 -34.52 -15.87
CA SER A 83 -19.52 -33.43 -15.49
C SER A 83 -18.80 -32.28 -14.77
N ARG A 84 -17.84 -32.60 -13.89
CA ARG A 84 -17.02 -31.57 -13.21
C ARG A 84 -16.11 -30.85 -14.18
N SER A 85 -15.50 -31.58 -15.11
CA SER A 85 -14.57 -31.03 -16.10
C SER A 85 -15.27 -30.08 -17.06
N ALA A 86 -16.46 -30.44 -17.55
CA ALA A 86 -17.29 -29.58 -18.40
C ALA A 86 -17.70 -28.27 -17.70
N ILE A 87 -18.06 -28.32 -16.40
CA ILE A 87 -18.38 -27.12 -15.61
C ILE A 87 -17.13 -26.27 -15.37
N PHE A 88 -15.96 -26.87 -15.17
CA PHE A 88 -14.72 -26.12 -14.94
C PHE A 88 -14.11 -25.52 -16.23
N GLN A 89 -14.40 -26.08 -17.41
CA GLN A 89 -13.93 -25.52 -18.69
C GLN A 89 -14.43 -24.09 -18.95
N SER A 90 -15.61 -23.71 -18.43
CA SER A 90 -16.20 -22.37 -18.61
C SER A 90 -16.08 -21.46 -17.38
N ALA A 91 -15.43 -21.92 -16.31
CA ALA A 91 -15.44 -21.25 -15.00
C ALA A 91 -14.07 -21.22 -14.30
N ARG A 92 -13.48 -20.01 -14.25
CA ARG A 92 -12.16 -19.73 -13.67
C ARG A 92 -12.23 -19.54 -12.15
N SER A 93 -11.18 -19.93 -11.44
CA SER A 93 -11.01 -19.67 -10.01
C SER A 93 -10.61 -18.22 -9.73
N ALA A 94 -10.82 -17.75 -8.50
CA ALA A 94 -10.46 -16.37 -8.10
C ALA A 94 -8.96 -16.03 -8.30
N ALA A 95 -8.06 -17.02 -8.31
CA ALA A 95 -6.65 -16.80 -8.63
C ALA A 95 -6.44 -16.55 -10.14
N GLU A 96 -6.98 -17.44 -11.00
CA GLU A 96 -6.89 -17.31 -12.46
C GLU A 96 -7.56 -16.02 -12.98
N VAL A 97 -8.66 -15.60 -12.35
CA VAL A 97 -9.34 -14.32 -12.63
C VAL A 97 -8.46 -13.13 -12.22
N ALA A 98 -7.77 -13.24 -11.08
CA ALA A 98 -6.88 -12.17 -10.61
C ALA A 98 -5.67 -11.99 -11.52
N ASP A 99 -5.08 -13.07 -12.03
CA ASP A 99 -3.99 -13.01 -13.00
C ASP A 99 -4.47 -12.41 -14.34
N LEU A 100 -5.64 -12.83 -14.84
CA LEU A 100 -6.26 -12.31 -16.06
C LEU A 100 -6.52 -10.80 -15.99
N LEU A 101 -7.08 -10.32 -14.87
CA LEU A 101 -7.44 -8.92 -14.63
C LEU A 101 -6.32 -8.09 -13.97
N GLN A 102 -5.13 -8.68 -13.82
CA GLN A 102 -3.97 -8.11 -13.11
C GLN A 102 -4.34 -7.46 -11.77
N CYS A 103 -5.17 -8.14 -10.97
CA CYS A 103 -5.66 -7.69 -9.68
C CYS A 103 -5.30 -8.65 -8.54
N SER A 104 -5.78 -8.37 -7.33
CA SER A 104 -5.62 -9.29 -6.19
C SER A 104 -6.82 -10.25 -6.13
N SER A 105 -6.56 -11.54 -5.89
CA SER A 105 -7.60 -12.57 -5.75
C SER A 105 -8.60 -12.29 -4.62
N LEU A 106 -8.20 -11.53 -3.59
CA LEU A 106 -9.07 -11.07 -2.50
C LEU A 106 -10.13 -10.05 -2.95
N VAL A 107 -9.99 -9.47 -4.15
CA VAL A 107 -10.90 -8.46 -4.72
C VAL A 107 -12.00 -9.10 -5.56
N VAL A 108 -11.77 -10.32 -6.09
CA VAL A 108 -12.69 -11.00 -7.02
C VAL A 108 -14.05 -11.27 -6.37
N ALA A 109 -14.08 -11.61 -5.07
CA ALA A 109 -15.33 -11.76 -4.33
C ALA A 109 -16.13 -10.44 -4.23
N SER A 110 -15.46 -9.31 -4.02
CA SER A 110 -16.09 -7.99 -3.99
C SER A 110 -16.66 -7.60 -5.36
N LEU A 111 -15.93 -7.85 -6.45
CA LEU A 111 -16.42 -7.63 -7.82
C LEU A 111 -17.65 -8.48 -8.16
N VAL A 112 -17.72 -9.72 -7.66
CA VAL A 112 -18.92 -10.57 -7.78
C VAL A 112 -20.09 -10.02 -6.97
N HIS A 113 -19.87 -9.61 -5.72
CA HIS A 113 -20.93 -9.02 -4.89
C HIS A 113 -21.45 -7.68 -5.43
N GLN A 114 -20.61 -6.90 -6.10
CA GLN A 114 -21.00 -5.67 -6.79
C GLN A 114 -21.65 -5.91 -8.16
N GLY A 115 -21.77 -7.17 -8.63
CA GLY A 115 -22.39 -7.53 -9.89
C GLY A 115 -21.53 -7.27 -11.14
N PHE A 116 -20.25 -6.94 -10.99
CA PHE A 116 -19.32 -6.74 -12.11
C PHE A 116 -18.77 -8.05 -12.69
N LEU A 117 -18.83 -9.14 -11.92
CA LEU A 117 -18.45 -10.48 -12.33
C LEU A 117 -19.55 -11.47 -11.94
N GLU A 118 -19.77 -12.49 -12.76
CA GLU A 118 -20.81 -13.49 -12.54
C GLU A 118 -20.21 -14.77 -11.96
N ALA A 119 -20.65 -15.16 -10.76
CA ALA A 119 -20.21 -16.41 -10.14
C ALA A 119 -21.15 -17.57 -10.46
N LEU A 120 -20.56 -18.75 -10.68
CA LEU A 120 -21.31 -19.96 -11.03
C LEU A 120 -21.97 -20.55 -9.76
N PRO A 121 -23.31 -20.67 -9.71
CA PRO A 121 -24.03 -21.00 -8.48
C PRO A 121 -23.86 -22.47 -8.06
N GLY A 122 -23.88 -22.72 -6.75
CA GLY A 122 -23.95 -24.07 -6.16
C GLY A 122 -22.61 -24.77 -5.90
N ILE A 123 -21.47 -24.15 -6.21
CA ILE A 123 -20.14 -24.70 -5.96
C ILE A 123 -19.59 -24.19 -4.62
N ALA A 124 -18.94 -25.07 -3.84
CA ALA A 124 -18.36 -24.75 -2.52
C ALA A 124 -17.18 -23.74 -2.53
N TYR A 125 -16.68 -23.38 -3.72
CA TYR A 125 -15.57 -22.44 -3.92
C TYR A 125 -15.95 -21.43 -4.99
N LEU A 126 -15.53 -20.17 -4.83
CA LEU A 126 -15.82 -19.10 -5.78
C LEU A 126 -15.24 -19.43 -7.17
N ARG A 127 -16.13 -19.53 -8.15
CA ARG A 127 -15.86 -19.76 -9.56
C ARG A 127 -16.59 -18.70 -10.38
N VAL A 128 -15.89 -18.04 -11.29
CA VAL A 128 -16.41 -16.93 -12.10
C VAL A 128 -16.51 -17.37 -13.55
N THR A 129 -17.59 -16.99 -14.24
CA THR A 129 -17.78 -17.32 -15.66
C THR A 129 -16.72 -16.63 -16.52
N GLU A 130 -16.15 -17.36 -17.48
CA GLU A 130 -15.14 -16.79 -18.37
C GLU A 130 -15.69 -15.60 -19.18
N ALA A 131 -16.96 -15.67 -19.60
CA ALA A 131 -17.63 -14.60 -20.32
C ALA A 131 -17.69 -13.28 -19.53
N SER A 132 -18.04 -13.32 -18.22
CA SER A 132 -18.06 -12.11 -17.39
C SER A 132 -16.66 -11.54 -17.18
N CYS A 133 -15.64 -12.38 -17.06
CA CYS A 133 -14.24 -11.95 -16.98
C CYS A 133 -13.77 -11.25 -18.26
N ALA A 134 -14.15 -11.77 -19.44
CA ALA A 134 -13.80 -11.18 -20.72
C ALA A 134 -14.49 -9.82 -20.93
N ILE A 135 -15.78 -9.71 -20.60
CA ILE A 135 -16.55 -8.46 -20.65
C ILE A 135 -15.94 -7.41 -19.70
N PHE A 136 -15.68 -7.79 -18.44
CA PHE A 136 -15.08 -6.88 -17.46
C PHE A 136 -13.67 -6.44 -17.87
N GLY A 137 -12.81 -7.37 -18.29
CA GLY A 137 -11.44 -7.07 -18.73
C GLY A 137 -11.35 -6.26 -20.03
N GLY A 138 -12.39 -6.31 -20.88
CA GLY A 138 -12.54 -5.47 -22.06
C GLY A 138 -12.97 -4.02 -21.75
N MET A 139 -13.81 -3.82 -20.73
CA MET A 139 -14.28 -2.49 -20.33
C MET A 139 -13.39 -1.79 -19.30
N TYR A 140 -12.77 -2.56 -18.41
CA TYR A 140 -12.05 -2.04 -17.23
C TYR A 140 -10.59 -2.51 -17.20
N VAL A 141 -9.75 -1.68 -16.59
CA VAL A 141 -8.34 -1.92 -16.34
C VAL A 141 -8.02 -1.63 -14.88
N SER A 142 -7.18 -2.45 -14.26
CA SER A 142 -6.81 -2.24 -12.86
C SER A 142 -5.83 -1.07 -12.73
N ALA A 143 -5.96 -0.24 -11.68
CA ALA A 143 -5.02 0.87 -11.46
C ALA A 143 -3.57 0.38 -11.22
N ASN A 144 -3.39 -0.91 -10.85
CA ASN A 144 -2.10 -1.56 -10.73
C ASN A 144 -1.49 -1.90 -12.09
N GLU A 145 -2.30 -2.34 -13.07
CA GLU A 145 -1.87 -2.58 -14.46
C GLU A 145 -1.41 -1.28 -15.12
N VAL A 146 -2.23 -0.22 -15.04
CA VAL A 146 -1.88 1.13 -15.53
C VAL A 146 -0.60 1.66 -14.87
N ALA A 147 -0.45 1.46 -13.56
CA ALA A 147 0.75 1.83 -12.82
C ALA A 147 2.01 1.10 -13.32
N LYS A 148 1.93 -0.22 -13.54
CA LYS A 148 3.01 -1.02 -14.13
C LYS A 148 3.35 -0.57 -15.55
N ARG A 149 2.34 -0.42 -16.42
CA ARG A 149 2.48 -0.01 -17.83
C ARG A 149 3.23 1.32 -17.99
N HIS A 150 3.01 2.27 -17.09
CA HIS A 150 3.68 3.58 -17.12
C HIS A 150 4.87 3.71 -16.15
N ALA A 151 5.31 2.62 -15.51
CA ALA A 151 6.38 2.60 -14.51
C ALA A 151 6.22 3.67 -13.39
N VAL A 152 4.98 3.83 -12.89
CA VAL A 152 4.63 4.78 -11.82
C VAL A 152 4.00 4.06 -10.63
N GLY A 153 4.04 4.69 -9.44
CA GLY A 153 3.32 4.17 -8.28
C GLY A 153 1.80 4.38 -8.40
N VAL A 154 1.01 3.40 -7.95
CA VAL A 154 -0.47 3.39 -7.99
C VAL A 154 -1.08 4.68 -7.43
N ARG A 155 -0.56 5.19 -6.30
CA ARG A 155 -1.00 6.46 -5.68
C ARG A 155 -0.89 7.67 -6.63
N ARG A 156 0.01 7.65 -7.63
CA ARG A 156 0.11 8.69 -8.67
C ARG A 156 -1.00 8.53 -9.70
N VAL A 157 -1.29 7.31 -10.15
CA VAL A 157 -2.41 7.01 -11.08
C VAL A 157 -3.72 7.49 -10.47
N LEU A 158 -4.03 7.09 -9.23
CA LEU A 158 -5.28 7.47 -8.55
C LEU A 158 -5.43 9.00 -8.40
N ARG A 159 -4.33 9.72 -8.13
CA ARG A 159 -4.32 11.20 -8.03
C ARG A 159 -4.45 11.90 -9.39
N VAL A 160 -4.10 11.22 -10.48
CA VAL A 160 -4.35 11.70 -11.85
C VAL A 160 -5.83 11.48 -12.18
N CYS A 161 -6.35 10.27 -11.97
CA CYS A 161 -7.76 9.94 -12.21
C CYS A 161 -8.70 10.89 -11.46
N ALA A 162 -8.49 11.08 -10.15
CA ALA A 162 -9.27 11.98 -9.32
C ALA A 162 -9.19 13.47 -9.73
N ALA A 163 -8.15 13.88 -10.47
CA ALA A 163 -8.00 15.26 -10.92
C ALA A 163 -8.49 15.51 -12.35
N VAL A 164 -8.59 14.46 -13.16
CA VAL A 164 -9.27 14.49 -14.47
C VAL A 164 -10.79 14.27 -14.30
N GLY A 165 -11.23 13.79 -13.13
CA GLY A 165 -12.63 13.44 -12.88
C GLY A 165 -13.00 12.04 -13.38
N ILE A 166 -12.00 11.17 -13.60
CA ILE A 166 -12.20 9.79 -14.06
C ILE A 166 -12.87 8.98 -12.94
N GLU A 167 -14.03 8.41 -13.26
CA GLU A 167 -14.77 7.51 -12.38
C GLU A 167 -13.97 6.21 -12.16
N MET A 168 -13.93 5.75 -10.91
CA MET A 168 -13.20 4.55 -10.52
C MET A 168 -14.11 3.62 -9.71
N ILE A 169 -14.21 2.36 -10.13
CA ILE A 169 -14.83 1.32 -9.32
C ILE A 169 -13.86 0.98 -8.19
N ALA A 170 -14.30 1.05 -6.94
CA ALA A 170 -13.58 0.56 -5.78
C ALA A 170 -14.10 -0.83 -5.40
N ALA A 171 -13.21 -1.82 -5.38
CA ALA A 171 -13.53 -3.16 -4.92
C ALA A 171 -12.62 -3.50 -3.72
N GLU A 172 -13.26 -3.93 -2.64
CA GLU A 172 -12.62 -4.17 -1.35
C GLU A 172 -11.87 -5.51 -1.36
N ARG A 173 -10.77 -5.60 -0.61
CA ARG A 173 -10.14 -6.89 -0.33
C ARG A 173 -10.82 -7.57 0.85
N SER A 174 -11.26 -8.81 0.66
CA SER A 174 -11.79 -9.63 1.74
C SER A 174 -10.78 -9.72 2.91
N GLY A 175 -11.15 -9.13 4.06
CA GLY A 175 -10.35 -9.16 5.30
C GLY A 175 -9.38 -7.98 5.53
N GLU A 176 -9.28 -7.01 4.61
CA GLU A 176 -8.45 -5.82 4.79
C GLU A 176 -9.27 -4.53 4.58
N HIS A 177 -8.95 -3.46 5.31
CA HIS A 177 -9.41 -2.09 4.98
C HIS A 177 -8.66 -1.51 3.76
N SER A 178 -8.36 -2.32 2.75
CA SER A 178 -7.62 -1.91 1.56
C SER A 178 -8.42 -2.19 0.29
N GLU A 179 -8.62 -1.14 -0.50
CA GLU A 179 -9.35 -1.18 -1.77
C GLU A 179 -8.39 -1.34 -2.94
N GLN A 180 -8.82 -2.07 -3.97
CA GLN A 180 -8.24 -1.96 -5.30
C GLN A 180 -9.22 -1.24 -6.23
N ARG A 181 -8.70 -0.32 -7.05
CA ARG A 181 -9.51 0.48 -7.97
C ARG A 181 -9.32 0.09 -9.42
N PHE A 182 -10.41 0.15 -10.17
CA PHE A 182 -10.49 -0.11 -11.60
C PHE A 182 -10.96 1.13 -12.34
N ILE A 183 -10.47 1.33 -13.55
CA ILE A 183 -10.69 2.50 -14.41
C ILE A 183 -11.28 2.00 -15.73
N LYS A 184 -12.17 2.76 -16.37
CA LYS A 184 -12.69 2.43 -17.71
C LYS A 184 -11.56 2.55 -18.75
N ARG A 185 -11.44 1.59 -19.67
CA ARG A 185 -10.37 1.60 -20.71
C ARG A 185 -10.46 2.80 -21.66
N SER A 186 -11.66 3.36 -21.86
CA SER A 186 -11.85 4.63 -22.59
C SER A 186 -10.99 5.76 -22.02
N ASP A 187 -10.90 5.82 -20.69
CA ASP A 187 -10.36 6.94 -19.93
C ASP A 187 -8.85 6.79 -19.70
N GLU A 188 -8.28 5.61 -20.00
CA GLU A 188 -6.85 5.31 -19.89
C GLU A 188 -6.02 6.30 -20.72
N THR A 189 -6.54 6.71 -21.88
CA THR A 189 -5.87 7.65 -22.81
C THR A 189 -5.60 9.04 -22.21
N ALA A 190 -6.42 9.49 -21.25
CA ALA A 190 -6.23 10.78 -20.59
C ALA A 190 -5.11 10.77 -19.53
N ILE A 191 -4.75 9.58 -19.01
CA ILE A 191 -3.81 9.43 -17.90
C ILE A 191 -2.37 9.86 -18.29
N PRO A 192 -1.78 9.43 -19.44
CA PRO A 192 -0.46 9.88 -19.86
C PRO A 192 -0.38 11.39 -20.12
N ALA A 193 -1.43 11.98 -20.72
CA ALA A 193 -1.48 13.39 -21.04
C ALA A 193 -1.42 14.25 -19.77
N GLU A 194 -2.24 13.94 -18.75
CA GLU A 194 -2.21 14.67 -17.47
C GLU A 194 -0.93 14.41 -16.67
N MET A 195 -0.34 13.21 -16.75
CA MET A 195 0.98 12.94 -16.14
C MET A 195 2.08 13.81 -16.77
N LEU A 196 2.08 13.98 -18.08
CA LEU A 196 3.03 14.84 -18.79
C LEU A 196 2.78 16.32 -18.44
N ARG A 197 1.52 16.77 -18.41
CA ARG A 197 1.12 18.12 -18.03
C ARG A 197 1.69 18.50 -16.66
N ARG A 198 1.46 17.66 -15.65
CA ARG A 198 1.97 17.84 -14.27
C ARG A 198 3.48 17.83 -14.17
N LYS A 199 4.17 17.01 -14.99
CA LYS A 199 5.63 17.02 -15.06
C LYS A 199 6.15 18.37 -15.57
N ASN A 200 5.52 18.91 -16.61
CA ASN A 200 5.88 20.19 -17.20
C ASN A 200 5.56 21.37 -16.25
N GLU A 201 4.38 21.38 -15.64
CA GLU A 201 4.02 22.35 -14.59
C GLU A 201 5.05 22.35 -13.44
N ALA A 202 5.48 21.18 -12.96
CA ALA A 202 6.48 21.07 -11.90
C ALA A 202 7.87 21.59 -12.32
N ILE A 203 8.26 21.46 -13.59
CA ILE A 203 9.49 22.05 -14.14
C ILE A 203 9.38 23.58 -14.17
N ILE A 204 8.28 24.13 -14.68
CA ILE A 204 8.02 25.57 -14.75
C ILE A 204 8.02 26.20 -13.34
N VAL A 205 7.38 25.54 -12.36
CA VAL A 205 7.37 26.01 -10.96
C VAL A 205 8.78 26.00 -10.35
N ARG A 206 9.62 25.00 -10.65
CA ARG A 206 11.03 24.97 -10.21
C ARG A 206 11.83 26.11 -10.82
N GLN A 207 11.74 26.31 -12.14
CA GLN A 207 12.41 27.40 -12.85
C GLN A 207 12.01 28.77 -12.30
N ARG A 208 10.70 29.03 -12.09
CA ARG A 208 10.22 30.28 -11.49
C ARG A 208 10.77 30.50 -10.07
N LYS A 209 10.87 29.44 -9.26
CA LYS A 209 11.46 29.50 -7.91
C LYS A 209 12.96 29.75 -7.93
N GLU A 210 13.66 29.29 -8.97
CA GLU A 210 15.08 29.51 -9.18
C GLU A 210 15.38 30.95 -9.64
N VAL A 211 14.63 31.48 -10.61
CA VAL A 211 14.68 32.92 -10.98
C VAL A 211 14.39 33.79 -9.76
N GLY A 212 13.34 33.48 -8.99
CA GLY A 212 13.05 34.19 -7.74
C GLY A 212 14.16 34.06 -6.68
N ARG A 213 14.95 32.98 -6.68
CA ARG A 213 16.14 32.82 -5.83
C ARG A 213 17.27 33.74 -6.27
N VAL A 214 17.59 33.79 -7.57
CA VAL A 214 18.65 34.64 -8.13
C VAL A 214 18.34 36.11 -7.83
N ASN A 215 17.15 36.58 -8.17
CA ASN A 215 16.72 37.96 -7.91
C ASN A 215 16.74 38.32 -6.41
N SER A 216 16.52 37.33 -5.52
CA SER A 216 16.61 37.56 -4.06
C SER A 216 18.06 37.64 -3.56
N LEU A 217 18.98 36.93 -4.19
CA LEU A 217 20.40 36.97 -3.86
C LEU A 217 21.02 38.29 -4.35
N GLU A 218 20.73 38.69 -5.57
CA GLU A 218 21.14 39.97 -6.17
C GLU A 218 20.64 41.17 -5.33
N LYS A 219 19.39 41.13 -4.85
CA LYS A 219 18.86 42.15 -3.91
C LYS A 219 19.65 42.23 -2.60
N LEU A 220 20.08 41.10 -2.06
CA LEU A 220 20.90 41.06 -0.85
C LEU A 220 22.30 41.63 -1.13
N GLU A 221 22.93 41.28 -2.25
CA GLU A 221 24.22 41.83 -2.67
C GLU A 221 24.14 43.35 -2.87
N ASN A 222 23.11 43.85 -3.56
CA ASN A 222 22.86 45.28 -3.76
C ASN A 222 22.64 46.03 -2.43
N TYR A 223 21.91 45.43 -1.48
CA TYR A 223 21.74 45.98 -0.13
C TYR A 223 23.09 46.10 0.62
N LEU A 224 23.88 45.01 0.63
CA LEU A 224 25.19 44.98 1.28
C LEU A 224 26.18 45.96 0.61
N PHE A 225 26.17 46.06 -0.71
CA PHE A 225 26.93 47.05 -1.47
C PHE A 225 26.52 48.49 -1.11
N GLY A 226 25.21 48.74 -0.94
CA GLY A 226 24.67 50.01 -0.45
C GLY A 226 25.20 50.38 0.94
N LEU A 227 25.28 49.42 1.87
CA LEU A 227 25.87 49.64 3.20
C LEU A 227 27.37 49.98 3.10
N ARG A 228 28.15 49.25 2.30
CA ARG A 228 29.57 49.60 2.04
C ARG A 228 29.72 51.03 1.53
N LYS A 229 28.94 51.39 0.49
CA LYS A 229 29.01 52.72 -0.14
C LYS A 229 28.61 53.87 0.79
N THR A 230 27.62 53.66 1.65
CA THR A 230 27.12 54.69 2.59
C THR A 230 27.89 54.74 3.90
N GLY A 231 28.84 53.83 4.13
CA GLY A 231 29.54 53.70 5.41
C GLY A 231 28.73 53.01 6.51
N ALA A 232 27.44 52.75 6.30
CA ALA A 232 26.53 52.18 7.29
C ALA A 232 26.92 50.74 7.70
N LEU A 233 26.56 50.39 8.94
CA LEU A 233 26.82 49.07 9.54
C LEU A 233 25.63 48.12 9.38
N LEU A 234 25.86 46.81 9.54
CA LEU A 234 24.76 45.84 9.59
C LEU A 234 23.83 46.10 10.78
N PRO A 235 22.49 46.02 10.60
CA PRO A 235 21.54 45.94 11.70
C PRO A 235 21.86 44.72 12.58
N ARG A 236 22.20 44.96 13.85
CA ARG A 236 22.57 43.91 14.82
C ARG A 236 21.51 43.72 15.91
N ARG A 237 21.45 42.51 16.48
CA ARG A 237 20.74 42.19 17.73
C ARG A 237 21.68 41.33 18.59
N ALA A 238 22.03 41.83 19.77
CA ALA A 238 22.97 41.18 20.69
C ALA A 238 24.32 40.77 20.04
N GLY A 239 24.90 41.66 19.23
CA GLY A 239 26.20 41.47 18.54
C GLY A 239 26.14 40.68 17.22
N LEU A 240 25.03 39.99 16.93
CA LEU A 240 24.84 39.19 15.73
C LEU A 240 23.99 39.93 14.67
N PRO A 241 24.19 39.68 13.36
CA PRO A 241 23.34 40.24 12.29
C PRO A 241 21.86 39.90 12.48
N ASN A 242 21.01 40.92 12.50
CA ASN A 242 19.58 40.77 12.66
C ASN A 242 18.91 40.42 11.32
N LYS A 243 18.95 39.12 10.98
CA LYS A 243 18.39 38.55 9.74
C LYS A 243 16.97 39.01 9.39
N VAL A 244 16.14 39.37 10.38
CA VAL A 244 14.76 39.87 10.15
C VAL A 244 14.77 41.30 9.62
N VAL A 245 15.56 42.18 10.23
CA VAL A 245 15.68 43.59 9.80
C VAL A 245 16.41 43.67 8.47
N ILE A 246 17.47 42.87 8.29
CA ILE A 246 18.22 42.77 7.02
C ILE A 246 17.31 42.27 5.89
N ALA A 247 16.48 41.24 6.12
CA ALA A 247 15.51 40.76 5.14
C ALA A 247 14.54 41.86 4.69
N LYS A 248 13.97 42.61 5.66
CA LYS A 248 13.04 43.71 5.39
C LYS A 248 13.72 44.85 4.62
N ALA A 249 14.95 45.22 4.99
CA ALA A 249 15.70 46.31 4.37
C ALA A 249 16.21 45.98 2.96
N ALA A 250 16.60 44.72 2.71
CA ALA A 250 16.98 44.25 1.38
C ALA A 250 15.78 43.89 0.48
N GLY A 251 14.55 43.91 0.99
CA GLY A 251 13.35 43.55 0.23
C GLY A 251 13.31 42.07 -0.20
N VAL A 252 13.77 41.18 0.68
CA VAL A 252 13.89 39.72 0.45
C VAL A 252 13.17 38.93 1.55
N ASP A 253 12.78 37.69 1.23
CA ASP A 253 12.19 36.80 2.24
C ASP A 253 13.23 36.33 3.28
N ARG A 254 12.83 36.28 4.55
CA ARG A 254 13.70 35.87 5.67
C ARG A 254 14.33 34.50 5.46
N ASN A 255 13.64 33.57 4.78
CA ASN A 255 14.13 32.21 4.62
C ASN A 255 15.33 32.10 3.67
N LEU A 256 15.65 33.18 2.94
CA LEU A 256 16.89 33.30 2.17
C LEU A 256 18.13 33.07 3.05
N PHE A 257 18.13 33.56 4.29
CA PHE A 257 19.24 33.46 5.25
C PHE A 257 19.43 32.08 5.91
N TYR A 258 18.74 31.05 5.41
CA TYR A 258 18.99 29.63 5.74
C TYR A 258 19.63 28.87 4.56
N LYS A 259 19.88 29.52 3.42
CA LYS A 259 20.60 28.93 2.28
C LYS A 259 22.10 29.15 2.41
N LYS A 260 22.91 28.14 2.06
CA LYS A 260 24.38 28.14 2.22
C LYS A 260 25.05 29.37 1.59
N GLU A 261 24.67 29.72 0.36
CA GLU A 261 25.19 30.87 -0.40
C GLU A 261 24.99 32.19 0.37
N CYS A 262 23.75 32.46 0.81
CA CYS A 262 23.40 33.69 1.50
C CYS A 262 23.89 33.75 2.95
N ILE A 263 24.13 32.59 3.58
CA ILE A 263 24.84 32.52 4.87
C ILE A 263 26.29 32.95 4.69
N ALA A 264 27.03 32.37 3.74
CA ALA A 264 28.42 32.71 3.48
C ALA A 264 28.61 34.19 3.09
N LEU A 265 27.70 34.74 2.27
CA LEU A 265 27.68 36.16 1.90
C LEU A 265 27.44 37.08 3.11
N LEU A 266 26.51 36.72 4.00
CA LEU A 266 26.25 37.52 5.20
C LEU A 266 27.38 37.40 6.23
N GLU A 267 28.00 36.22 6.36
CA GLU A 267 29.10 35.98 7.30
C GLU A 267 30.40 36.67 6.86
N SER A 268 30.71 36.71 5.56
CA SER A 268 31.86 37.45 5.04
C SER A 268 31.69 38.97 5.25
N PHE A 269 30.49 39.49 4.96
CA PHE A 269 30.17 40.88 5.24
C PHE A 269 30.19 41.20 6.75
N ASP A 270 29.63 40.32 7.59
CA ASP A 270 29.62 40.50 9.05
C ASP A 270 31.04 40.53 9.65
N ALA A 271 32.00 39.82 9.06
CA ALA A 271 33.42 39.90 9.44
C ALA A 271 34.05 41.25 9.03
N GLU A 272 33.83 41.69 7.78
CA GLU A 272 34.29 43.00 7.29
C GLU A 272 33.69 44.16 8.10
N ASP A 273 32.38 44.12 8.35
CA ASP A 273 31.61 45.11 9.09
C ASP A 273 32.05 45.21 10.56
N ARG A 274 32.39 44.07 11.19
CA ARG A 274 33.01 44.05 12.52
C ARG A 274 34.37 44.74 12.53
N ASN A 275 35.23 44.42 11.57
CA ASN A 275 36.56 45.03 11.47
C ASN A 275 36.47 46.55 11.25
N ARG A 276 35.56 47.01 10.39
CA ARG A 276 35.31 48.45 10.12
C ARG A 276 34.83 49.23 11.35
N ALA A 277 34.10 48.58 12.24
CA ALA A 277 33.52 49.19 13.44
C ALA A 277 34.28 48.88 14.74
N SER A 278 35.43 48.20 14.67
CA SER A 278 36.16 47.66 15.83
C SER A 278 35.30 46.83 16.79
N ILE A 279 34.27 46.15 16.27
CA ILE A 279 33.37 45.29 17.06
C ILE A 279 34.02 43.92 17.18
N GLU A 280 34.50 43.57 18.38
CA GLU A 280 35.01 42.22 18.63
C GLU A 280 33.98 41.14 18.31
N LYS A 281 34.45 40.02 17.75
CA LYS A 281 33.60 38.84 17.58
C LYS A 281 33.29 38.27 18.97
N ARG A 282 32.01 38.32 19.33
CA ARG A 282 31.47 37.75 20.56
C ARG A 282 31.95 36.31 20.77
N ASP A 283 32.62 36.07 21.90
CA ASP A 283 32.87 34.73 22.40
C ASP A 283 31.66 34.21 23.18
N ASP A 284 30.82 33.44 22.51
CA ASP A 284 29.64 32.79 23.09
C ASP A 284 30.01 31.76 24.18
N LEU A 285 31.19 31.14 24.11
CA LEU A 285 31.66 30.19 25.11
C LEU A 285 32.11 30.92 26.38
N ALA A 286 32.85 32.03 26.26
CA ALA A 286 33.18 32.87 27.43
C ALA A 286 31.95 33.55 28.03
N ALA A 287 30.97 33.96 27.21
CA ALA A 287 29.68 34.44 27.71
C ALA A 287 28.94 33.35 28.52
N PHE A 288 28.86 32.13 27.97
CA PHE A 288 28.22 31.00 28.65
C PHE A 288 28.97 30.58 29.93
N LYS A 289 30.30 30.50 29.90
CA LYS A 289 31.13 30.20 31.09
C LYS A 289 30.95 31.23 32.20
N ARG A 290 30.88 32.53 31.88
CA ARG A 290 30.59 33.59 32.87
C ARG A 290 29.22 33.40 33.52
N TYR A 291 28.19 33.07 32.75
CA TYR A 291 26.87 32.73 33.29
C TYR A 291 26.92 31.50 34.22
N LEU A 292 27.60 30.42 33.83
CA LEU A 292 27.75 29.22 34.66
C LEU A 292 28.50 29.47 35.98
N VAL A 293 29.51 30.35 35.97
CA VAL A 293 30.22 30.79 37.18
C VAL A 293 29.29 31.60 38.08
N GLU A 294 28.49 32.50 37.50
CA GLU A 294 27.61 33.39 38.27
C GLU A 294 26.45 32.63 38.93
N ILE A 295 25.78 31.70 38.24
CA ILE A 295 24.72 30.88 38.88
C ILE A 295 25.29 30.02 40.02
N ARG A 296 26.51 29.48 39.86
CA ARG A 296 27.21 28.73 40.91
C ARG A 296 27.57 29.62 42.09
N ARG A 297 28.03 30.86 41.85
CA ARG A 297 28.33 31.86 42.89
C ARG A 297 27.08 32.26 43.68
N GLN A 298 25.93 32.32 43.03
CA GLN A 298 24.64 32.67 43.64
C GLN A 298 23.92 31.46 44.28
N GLY A 299 24.42 30.23 44.11
CA GLY A 299 23.75 29.00 44.57
C GLY A 299 22.45 28.66 43.81
N ILE A 300 22.27 29.22 42.61
CA ILE A 300 21.05 29.05 41.81
C ILE A 300 21.23 27.87 40.83
N LEU A 301 20.24 26.98 40.80
CA LEU A 301 20.19 25.85 39.87
C LEU A 301 19.93 26.31 38.43
N LEU A 302 20.41 25.54 37.44
CA LEU A 302 20.09 25.76 36.04
C LEU A 302 18.57 25.84 35.81
N PRO A 303 18.08 26.86 35.07
CA PRO A 303 16.70 26.89 34.61
C PRO A 303 16.36 25.62 33.83
N ARG A 304 15.32 24.90 34.24
CA ARG A 304 14.87 23.64 33.63
C ARG A 304 13.44 23.75 33.09
N MET A 305 13.11 22.90 32.12
CA MET A 305 11.76 22.74 31.58
C MET A 305 11.01 21.64 32.34
N THR A 306 9.69 21.57 32.18
CA THR A 306 8.88 20.41 32.60
C THR A 306 9.50 19.13 32.04
N GLY A 307 9.83 18.17 32.92
CA GLY A 307 10.64 17.00 32.56
C GLY A 307 12.16 17.15 32.78
N GLY A 308 12.61 18.16 33.54
CA GLY A 308 13.95 18.22 34.14
C GLY A 308 15.11 18.61 33.21
N ARG A 309 14.87 18.79 31.90
CA ARG A 309 15.92 19.17 30.93
C ARG A 309 16.25 20.67 31.01
N PRO A 310 17.53 21.10 30.84
CA PRO A 310 17.90 22.51 30.84
C PRO A 310 17.11 23.34 29.82
N ASN A 311 16.58 24.48 30.25
CA ASN A 311 15.81 25.41 29.42
C ASN A 311 16.75 26.28 28.58
N LYS A 312 17.19 25.71 27.45
CA LYS A 312 18.07 26.37 26.46
C LYS A 312 17.57 27.74 25.96
N CYS A 313 16.29 28.10 26.14
CA CYS A 313 15.79 29.44 25.79
C CYS A 313 16.16 30.46 26.88
N VAL A 314 15.76 30.21 28.13
CA VAL A 314 16.03 31.10 29.28
C VAL A 314 17.54 31.27 29.50
N ILE A 315 18.30 30.17 29.41
CA ILE A 315 19.76 30.20 29.56
C ILE A 315 20.39 31.05 28.45
N ALA A 316 19.95 30.92 27.20
CA ALA A 316 20.48 31.71 26.10
C ALA A 316 20.17 33.21 26.27
N GLU A 317 18.97 33.54 26.73
CA GLU A 317 18.55 34.92 27.02
C GLU A 317 19.38 35.54 28.15
N ALA A 318 19.59 34.81 29.26
CA ALA A 318 20.46 35.25 30.36
C ALA A 318 21.94 35.39 29.94
N CYS A 319 22.43 34.52 29.05
CA CYS A 319 23.74 34.67 28.43
C CYS A 319 23.77 35.78 27.35
N GLY A 320 22.61 36.31 26.95
CA GLY A 320 22.42 37.32 25.92
C GLY A 320 22.56 36.84 24.47
N PHE A 321 22.53 35.54 24.16
CA PHE A 321 22.65 35.01 22.79
C PHE A 321 21.39 34.25 22.33
N HIS A 322 21.35 33.80 21.07
CA HIS A 322 20.19 33.04 20.56
C HIS A 322 20.30 31.55 20.93
N ARG A 323 19.20 30.91 21.34
CA ARG A 323 19.14 29.47 21.72
C ARG A 323 19.76 28.49 20.73
N ASN A 324 19.94 28.90 19.47
CA ASN A 324 20.49 28.07 18.41
C ASN A 324 21.99 27.78 18.62
N ILE A 325 22.71 28.60 19.39
CA ILE A 325 24.12 28.36 19.74
C ILE A 325 24.29 27.00 20.43
N PHE A 326 23.34 26.56 21.27
CA PHE A 326 23.32 25.22 21.90
C PHE A 326 23.06 24.04 20.94
N TYR A 327 23.01 24.30 19.63
CA TYR A 327 22.87 23.31 18.56
C TYR A 327 23.93 23.49 17.47
N SER A 328 24.39 24.73 17.22
CA SER A 328 25.42 25.03 16.21
C SER A 328 26.85 25.09 16.76
N ASN A 329 27.04 25.25 18.07
CA ASN A 329 28.34 25.25 18.72
C ASN A 329 28.47 24.03 19.65
N PRO A 330 29.19 22.95 19.25
CA PRO A 330 29.28 21.74 20.04
C PRO A 330 29.99 21.95 21.38
N THR A 331 30.93 22.89 21.47
CA THR A 331 31.65 23.20 22.71
C THR A 331 30.75 23.85 23.76
N VAL A 332 29.82 24.72 23.34
CA VAL A 332 28.81 25.31 24.23
C VAL A 332 27.74 24.28 24.62
N ALA A 333 27.39 23.35 23.71
CA ALA A 333 26.49 22.25 24.02
C ALA A 333 27.08 21.27 25.05
N ALA A 334 28.33 20.83 24.85
CA ALA A 334 29.05 19.96 25.78
C ALA A 334 29.17 20.59 27.18
N ALA A 335 29.60 21.86 27.25
CA ALA A 335 29.70 22.59 28.52
C ALA A 335 28.37 22.69 29.29
N LEU A 336 27.22 22.75 28.60
CA LEU A 336 25.90 22.73 29.23
C LEU A 336 25.56 21.34 29.77
N GLU A 337 25.88 20.28 29.02
CA GLU A 337 25.62 18.89 29.42
C GLU A 337 26.53 18.41 30.55
N ASP A 338 27.77 18.89 30.61
CA ASP A 338 28.72 18.61 31.69
C ASP A 338 28.33 19.34 32.98
N PHE A 339 27.89 20.62 32.89
CA PHE A 339 27.36 21.34 34.04
C PHE A 339 26.05 20.70 34.55
N ALA A 340 25.12 20.36 33.66
CA ALA A 340 23.86 19.70 34.06
C ALA A 340 24.08 18.33 34.71
N ARG A 341 25.10 17.56 34.27
CA ARG A 341 25.50 16.30 34.92
C ARG A 341 26.12 16.51 36.29
N THR A 342 27.06 17.44 36.43
CA THR A 342 27.73 17.73 37.72
C THR A 342 26.76 18.32 38.76
N GLU A 343 25.83 19.18 38.33
CA GLU A 343 24.73 19.68 39.17
C GLU A 343 23.83 18.53 39.66
N SER A 344 23.45 17.61 38.77
CA SER A 344 22.57 16.48 39.13
C SER A 344 23.27 15.42 40.01
N ALA A 345 24.60 15.32 39.97
CA ALA A 345 25.40 14.48 40.86
C ALA A 345 25.71 15.14 42.22
N SER A 346 25.38 16.42 42.38
CA SER A 346 25.57 17.18 43.63
C SER A 346 24.26 17.37 44.41
N GLN A 347 23.16 16.74 43.96
CA GLN A 347 21.89 16.67 44.68
C GLN A 347 21.83 15.34 45.45
N PRO A 348 21.66 15.35 46.78
CA PRO A 348 21.47 14.14 47.58
C PRO A 348 20.09 13.50 47.38
#